data_AF-A0A7W4G993-F1
#
_entry.id   AF-A0A7W4G993-F1
#
_cell.length_a   1.000
_cell.length_b   1.000
_cell.length_c   1.000
_cell.angle_alpha   90.00
_cell.angle_beta   90.00
_cell.angle_gamma   90.00
#
_symmetry.space_group_name_H-M   'P 1'
#
loop_
_entity.id
_entity.type
_entity.pdbx_description
1 polymer ?
#
loop_
_entity_poly.entity_id
_entity_poly.type
_entity_poly.pdbx_seq_one_letter_code
_entity_poly.pdbx_strand_id
1 'polypeptide(L)'
;MTFLYCLVQKSSKPGGERTRMWVALTIFLSYLLLDPLLNLNFGFDILNYADAYLIWAICDVFTLIIILFIAKNKKITKLPAKLYIVVGFSVNIALFIGMFADTHYGEYIGPWWFWNVYAVVVNVSDVMMIIALLCNKDFLGLVRGYNRLRGLKN
;
A
#
# COMPACT_ATOMS: atom_id res chain seq x y z
N MET A 1 -4.22 1.87 -13.31
CA MET A 1 -3.36 1.33 -14.40
C MET A 1 -2.79 -0.06 -14.10
N THR A 2 -2.22 -0.31 -12.93
CA THR A 2 -1.60 -1.61 -12.55
C THR A 2 -2.56 -2.81 -12.67
N PHE A 3 -3.83 -2.64 -12.29
CA PHE A 3 -4.86 -3.68 -12.44
C PHE A 3 -5.06 -4.11 -13.90
N LEU A 4 -5.21 -3.15 -14.82
CA LEU A 4 -5.41 -3.44 -16.25
C LEU A 4 -4.22 -4.20 -16.83
N TYR A 5 -2.99 -3.84 -16.46
CA TYR A 5 -1.80 -4.57 -16.87
C TYR A 5 -1.83 -6.03 -16.40
N CYS A 6 -2.15 -6.27 -15.12
CA CYS A 6 -2.26 -7.62 -14.59
C CYS A 6 -3.40 -8.42 -15.25
N LEU A 7 -4.50 -7.76 -15.59
CA LEU A 7 -5.64 -8.37 -16.30
C LEU A 7 -5.28 -8.77 -17.73
N VAL A 8 -4.63 -7.89 -18.49
CA VAL A 8 -4.16 -8.18 -19.86
C VAL A 8 -3.09 -9.28 -19.84
N GLN A 9 -2.15 -9.23 -18.91
CA GLN A 9 -1.13 -10.27 -18.76
C GLN A 9 -1.75 -11.63 -18.43
N LYS A 10 -2.83 -11.65 -17.63
CA LYS A 10 -3.58 -12.87 -17.32
C LYS A 10 -4.35 -13.40 -18.52
N SER A 11 -4.95 -12.51 -19.31
CA SER A 11 -5.65 -12.85 -20.56
C SER A 11 -4.68 -13.47 -21.58
N SER A 12 -3.48 -12.89 -21.73
CA SER A 12 -2.42 -13.41 -22.61
C SER A 12 -1.86 -14.76 -22.16
N LYS A 13 -1.82 -15.04 -20.84
CA LYS A 13 -1.32 -16.30 -20.28
C LYS A 13 -2.36 -16.93 -19.34
N PRO A 14 -3.29 -17.75 -19.85
CA PRO A 14 -4.40 -18.32 -19.06
C PRO A 14 -3.95 -19.25 -17.91
N GLY A 15 -2.70 -19.75 -17.93
CA GLY A 15 -2.06 -20.47 -16.80
C GLY A 15 -1.39 -19.58 -15.73
N GLY A 16 -1.33 -18.26 -15.93
CA GLY A 16 -0.63 -17.31 -15.04
C GLY A 16 -1.25 -17.13 -13.64
N GLU A 17 -0.49 -16.53 -12.72
CA GLU A 17 -0.89 -16.37 -11.33
C GLU A 17 -2.08 -15.41 -11.14
N ARG A 18 -3.25 -15.96 -10.78
CA ARG A 18 -4.48 -15.19 -10.50
C ARG A 18 -4.36 -14.26 -9.29
N THR A 19 -3.54 -14.63 -8.30
CA THR A 19 -3.38 -13.89 -7.04
C THR A 19 -2.92 -12.44 -7.27
N ARG A 20 -2.01 -12.19 -8.22
CA ARG A 20 -1.52 -10.84 -8.52
C ARG A 20 -2.61 -9.91 -9.03
N MET A 21 -3.47 -10.44 -9.91
CA MET A 21 -4.60 -9.70 -10.47
C MET A 21 -5.59 -9.32 -9.36
N TRP A 22 -5.92 -10.25 -8.47
CA TRP A 22 -6.82 -9.97 -7.34
C TRP A 22 -6.24 -8.93 -6.37
N VAL A 23 -4.94 -9.02 -6.05
CA VAL A 23 -4.28 -8.01 -5.22
C VAL A 23 -4.27 -6.63 -5.89
N ALA A 24 -3.95 -6.56 -7.19
CA ALA A 24 -3.99 -5.30 -7.93
C ALA A 24 -5.41 -4.72 -8.04
N LEU A 25 -6.44 -5.58 -8.13
CA LEU A 25 -7.84 -5.19 -8.11
C LEU A 25 -8.23 -4.62 -6.75
N THR A 26 -7.83 -5.26 -5.64
CA THR A 26 -8.11 -4.77 -4.29
C THR A 26 -7.52 -3.39 -4.06
N ILE A 27 -6.25 -3.19 -4.43
CA ILE A 27 -5.59 -1.88 -4.32
C ILE A 27 -6.30 -0.86 -5.22
N PHE A 28 -6.62 -1.22 -6.47
CA PHE A 28 -7.34 -0.32 -7.36
C PHE A 28 -8.71 0.10 -6.82
N LEU A 29 -9.48 -0.83 -6.23
CA LEU A 29 -10.76 -0.52 -5.62
C LEU A 29 -10.62 0.35 -4.36
N SER A 30 -9.58 0.16 -3.55
CA SER A 30 -9.38 1.02 -2.37
C SER A 30 -9.20 2.47 -2.79
N TYR A 31 -8.29 2.76 -3.72
CA TYR A 31 -8.08 4.14 -4.21
C TYR A 31 -9.27 4.69 -5.02
N LEU A 32 -9.93 3.87 -5.85
CA LEU A 32 -11.05 4.33 -6.67
C LEU A 32 -12.28 4.70 -5.83
N LEU A 33 -12.58 3.89 -4.81
CA LEU A 33 -13.76 4.10 -3.99
C LEU A 33 -13.53 5.15 -2.92
N LEU A 34 -12.33 5.19 -2.32
CA LEU A 34 -12.16 5.90 -1.06
C LEU A 34 -11.99 7.40 -1.24
N ASP A 35 -11.15 7.87 -2.17
CA ASP A 35 -10.90 9.30 -2.34
C ASP A 35 -12.15 10.09 -2.78
N PRO A 36 -12.95 9.64 -3.78
CA PRO A 36 -14.15 10.36 -4.18
C PRO A 36 -15.29 10.22 -3.17
N LEU A 37 -15.41 9.07 -2.50
CA LEU A 37 -16.48 8.82 -1.53
C LEU A 37 -16.25 9.59 -0.22
N LEU A 38 -15.00 9.73 0.24
CA LEU A 38 -14.67 10.57 1.38
C LEU A 38 -15.01 12.04 1.12
N ASN A 39 -14.66 12.54 -0.07
CA ASN A 39 -14.88 13.92 -0.44
C ASN A 39 -16.38 14.24 -0.63
N LEU A 40 -17.12 13.33 -1.28
CA LEU A 40 -18.54 13.52 -1.59
C LEU A 40 -19.49 13.28 -0.41
N ASN A 41 -19.15 12.34 0.49
CA ASN A 41 -20.07 11.90 1.55
C ASN A 41 -19.84 12.60 2.90
N PHE A 42 -18.63 13.12 3.13
CA PHE A 42 -18.28 13.76 4.40
C PHE A 42 -17.85 15.23 4.28
N GLY A 43 -17.66 15.75 3.05
CA GLY A 43 -17.28 17.15 2.84
C GLY A 43 -15.92 17.52 3.43
N PHE A 44 -15.06 16.53 3.70
CA PHE A 44 -13.71 16.76 4.20
C PHE A 44 -12.84 17.34 3.07
N ASP A 45 -12.46 18.61 3.22
CA ASP A 45 -11.33 19.14 2.47
C ASP A 45 -10.07 18.38 2.91
N ILE A 46 -9.46 17.68 1.95
CA ILE A 46 -8.34 16.73 2.08
C ILE A 46 -7.12 17.31 2.84
N LEU A 47 -7.08 18.64 3.01
CA LEU A 47 -5.95 19.38 3.56
C LEU A 47 -6.10 19.85 5.01
N ASN A 48 -7.30 19.82 5.62
CA ASN A 48 -7.54 20.55 6.87
C ASN A 48 -8.05 19.75 8.07
N TYR A 49 -8.34 18.46 7.93
CA TYR A 49 -8.94 17.68 9.02
C TYR A 49 -8.06 16.51 9.43
N ALA A 50 -7.60 16.53 10.69
CA ALA A 50 -6.84 15.44 11.30
C ALA A 50 -7.51 14.08 11.08
N ASP A 51 -8.85 14.04 11.17
CA ASP A 51 -9.67 12.83 11.02
C ASP A 51 -9.50 12.15 9.65
N ALA A 52 -9.14 12.88 8.60
CA ALA A 52 -8.88 12.30 7.28
C ALA A 52 -7.71 11.31 7.30
N TYR A 53 -6.62 11.65 8.00
CA TYR A 53 -5.47 10.76 8.15
C TYR A 53 -5.82 9.48 8.91
N LEU A 54 -6.70 9.57 9.91
CA LEU A 54 -7.16 8.40 10.65
C LEU A 54 -7.99 7.47 9.76
N ILE A 55 -8.90 8.03 8.96
CA ILE A 55 -9.72 7.23 8.03
C ILE A 55 -8.82 6.54 7.00
N TRP A 56 -7.85 7.24 6.41
CA TRP A 56 -6.88 6.62 5.51
C TRP A 56 -6.09 5.49 6.17
N ALA A 57 -5.62 5.66 7.40
CA ALA A 57 -4.95 4.59 8.15
C ALA A 57 -5.84 3.35 8.33
N ILE A 58 -7.13 3.53 8.70
CA ILE A 58 -8.08 2.42 8.85
C ILE A 58 -8.28 1.70 7.51
N CYS A 59 -8.41 2.45 6.43
CA CYS A 59 -8.64 1.88 5.11
C CYS A 59 -7.43 1.11 4.58
N ASP A 60 -6.22 1.60 4.84
CA ASP A 60 -4.98 0.88 4.52
C ASP A 60 -4.86 -0.41 5.34
N VAL A 61 -5.25 -0.40 6.62
CA VAL A 61 -5.33 -1.61 7.46
C VAL A 61 -6.32 -2.61 6.85
N PHE A 62 -7.51 -2.16 6.47
CA PHE A 62 -8.53 -3.02 5.86
C PHE A 62 -8.06 -3.63 4.53
N THR A 63 -7.43 -2.82 3.70
CA THR A 63 -6.84 -3.23 2.41
C THR A 63 -5.74 -4.26 2.62
N LEU A 64 -4.86 -4.05 3.59
CA LEU A 64 -3.80 -4.99 3.96
C LEU A 64 -4.39 -6.34 4.43
N ILE A 65 -5.44 -6.33 5.25
CA ILE A 65 -6.12 -7.56 5.72
C ILE A 65 -6.67 -8.37 4.54
N ILE A 66 -7.35 -7.72 3.59
CA ILE A 66 -7.88 -8.39 2.39
C ILE A 66 -6.74 -8.99 1.57
N ILE A 67 -5.65 -8.26 1.36
CA ILE A 67 -4.49 -8.74 0.60
C ILE A 67 -3.84 -9.94 1.29
N LEU A 68 -3.69 -9.90 2.62
CA LEU A 68 -3.18 -11.03 3.39
C LEU A 68 -4.08 -12.25 3.28
N PHE A 69 -5.40 -12.06 3.26
CA PHE A 69 -6.37 -13.14 3.06
C PHE A 69 -6.24 -13.77 1.66
N ILE A 70 -6.22 -12.94 0.60
CA ILE A 70 -6.05 -13.39 -0.80
C ILE A 70 -4.72 -14.11 -1.00
N ALA A 71 -3.65 -13.63 -0.36
CA ALA A 71 -2.31 -14.17 -0.50
C ALA A 71 -1.91 -15.16 0.62
N LYS A 72 -2.84 -15.63 1.46
CA LYS A 72 -2.56 -16.48 2.64
C LYS A 72 -1.82 -17.76 2.28
N ASN A 73 -2.23 -18.42 1.19
CA ASN A 73 -1.69 -19.72 0.76
C ASN A 73 -0.44 -19.61 -0.15
N LYS A 74 0.08 -18.40 -0.39
CA LYS A 74 1.25 -18.18 -1.25
C LYS A 74 2.50 -17.88 -0.41
N LYS A 75 3.55 -18.69 -0.61
CA LYS A 75 4.87 -18.43 -0.03
C LYS A 75 5.43 -17.13 -0.61
N ILE A 76 6.10 -16.35 0.25
CA ILE A 76 6.74 -15.07 -0.11
C ILE A 76 7.75 -15.25 -1.26
N THR A 77 8.42 -16.40 -1.33
CA THR A 77 9.34 -16.74 -2.42
C THR A 77 8.67 -16.86 -3.79
N LYS A 78 7.37 -17.19 -3.86
CA LYS A 78 6.60 -17.25 -5.11
C LYS A 78 5.99 -15.89 -5.47
N LEU A 79 5.77 -15.02 -4.49
CA LEU A 79 5.14 -13.72 -4.65
C LEU A 79 5.94 -12.66 -3.88
N PRO A 80 7.08 -12.18 -4.42
CA PRO A 80 7.90 -11.15 -3.77
C PRO A 80 7.08 -9.88 -3.52
N ALA A 81 6.18 -9.53 -4.45
CA ALA A 81 5.27 -8.39 -4.35
C ALA A 81 4.46 -8.37 -3.05
N LYS A 82 4.11 -9.54 -2.47
CA LYS A 82 3.40 -9.62 -1.19
C LYS A 82 4.15 -8.89 -0.08
N LEU A 83 5.48 -9.04 -0.03
CA LEU A 83 6.28 -8.44 1.03
C LEU A 83 6.41 -6.93 0.84
N TYR A 84 6.59 -6.46 -0.40
CA TYR A 84 6.62 -5.03 -0.72
C TYR A 84 5.30 -4.35 -0.37
N ILE A 85 4.17 -5.00 -0.66
CA ILE A 85 2.85 -4.47 -0.35
C ILE A 85 2.62 -4.42 1.16
N VAL A 86 2.96 -5.47 1.90
CA VAL A 86 2.82 -5.47 3.37
C VAL A 86 3.70 -4.39 4.00
N VAL A 87 4.95 -4.25 3.55
CA VAL A 87 5.87 -3.22 4.05
C VAL A 87 5.37 -1.83 3.68
N GLY A 88 4.99 -1.60 2.42
CA GLY A 88 4.50 -0.31 1.93
C GLY A 88 3.28 0.18 2.71
N PHE A 89 2.24 -0.66 2.81
CA PHE A 89 1.06 -0.34 3.62
C PHE A 89 1.40 -0.15 5.10
N SER A 90 2.30 -0.96 5.69
CA SER A 90 2.68 -0.77 7.10
C SER A 90 3.36 0.58 7.36
N VAL A 91 4.20 1.03 6.42
CA VAL A 91 4.87 2.34 6.50
C VAL A 91 3.84 3.45 6.33
N ASN A 92 2.92 3.33 5.37
CA ASN A 92 1.85 4.31 5.17
C ASN A 92 0.96 4.44 6.40
N ILE A 93 0.49 3.33 6.98
CA ILE A 93 -0.33 3.33 8.20
C ILE A 93 0.41 4.03 9.35
N ALA A 94 1.70 3.71 9.57
CA ALA A 94 2.49 4.35 10.62
C ALA A 94 2.61 5.87 10.41
N LEU A 95 2.81 6.29 9.16
CA LEU A 95 2.91 7.69 8.79
C LEU A 95 1.57 8.44 8.92
N PHE A 96 0.45 7.83 8.52
CA PHE A 96 -0.88 8.41 8.69
C PHE A 96 -1.25 8.57 10.17
N ILE A 97 -0.93 7.59 11.01
CA ILE A 97 -1.11 7.72 12.47
C ILE A 97 -0.21 8.83 13.03
N GLY A 98 1.02 8.94 12.52
CA GLY A 98 1.92 10.04 12.86
C GLY A 98 1.33 11.42 12.50
N MET A 99 0.78 11.56 11.29
CA MET A 99 0.10 12.79 10.84
C MET A 99 -1.16 13.10 11.64
N PHE A 100 -1.93 12.07 12.00
CA PHE A 100 -3.10 12.23 12.89
C PHE A 100 -2.67 12.78 14.25
N ALA A 101 -1.66 12.17 14.88
CA ALA A 101 -1.16 12.64 16.18
C ALA A 101 -0.55 14.06 16.09
N ASP A 102 0.20 14.34 15.03
CA ASP A 102 0.82 15.64 14.77
C ASP A 102 -0.25 16.74 14.59
N THR A 103 -1.29 16.47 13.81
CA THR A 103 -2.35 17.46 13.52
C THR A 103 -3.32 17.62 14.71
N HIS A 104 -3.53 16.57 15.52
CA HIS A 104 -4.48 16.60 16.64
C HIS A 104 -3.89 17.14 17.95
N TYR A 105 -2.61 16.87 18.22
CA TYR A 105 -1.93 17.28 19.46
C TYR A 105 -0.82 18.31 19.26
N GLY A 106 -0.39 18.55 18.01
CA GLY A 106 0.64 19.54 17.71
C GLY A 106 0.08 20.95 17.74
N GLU A 107 0.74 21.84 18.49
CA GLU A 107 0.45 23.29 18.49
C GLU A 107 0.89 23.99 17.19
N TYR A 108 1.51 23.26 16.25
CA TYR A 108 2.02 23.78 14.98
C TYR A 108 0.93 23.74 13.90
N ILE A 109 0.37 24.92 13.60
CA ILE A 109 -0.73 25.12 12.64
C ILE A 109 -0.21 25.12 11.17
N GLY A 110 1.00 24.60 10.89
CA GLY A 110 1.62 24.73 9.56
C GLY A 110 2.54 23.57 9.16
N PRO A 111 2.82 23.43 7.85
CA PRO A 111 3.64 22.36 7.31
C PRO A 111 5.08 22.49 7.79
N TRP A 112 5.52 21.55 8.59
CA TRP A 112 6.90 21.42 9.07
C TRP A 112 7.59 20.20 8.43
N TRP A 113 8.85 19.94 8.77
CA TRP A 113 9.67 18.93 8.07
C TRP A 113 8.99 17.54 8.01
N PHE A 114 8.21 17.16 9.02
CA PHE A 114 7.49 15.90 9.06
C PHE A 114 6.46 15.76 7.92
N TRP A 115 5.75 16.83 7.57
CA TRP A 115 4.77 16.84 6.48
C TRP A 115 5.42 16.59 5.12
N ASN A 116 6.62 17.16 4.91
CA ASN A 116 7.40 16.92 3.69
C ASN A 116 7.88 15.47 3.61
N VAL A 117 8.37 14.91 4.73
CA VAL A 117 8.79 13.51 4.81
C VAL A 117 7.61 12.58 4.56
N TYR A 118 6.47 12.84 5.19
CA TYR A 118 5.21 12.12 4.98
C TYR A 118 4.83 12.10 3.49
N ALA A 119 4.75 13.28 2.84
CA ALA A 119 4.34 13.39 1.45
C ALA A 119 5.28 12.63 0.51
N VAL A 120 6.59 12.69 0.74
CA VAL A 120 7.58 11.98 -0.07
C VAL A 120 7.50 10.47 0.17
N VAL A 121 7.48 10.03 1.44
CA VAL A 121 7.59 8.60 1.77
C VAL A 121 6.33 7.83 1.37
N VAL A 122 5.14 8.40 1.55
CA VAL A 122 3.88 7.74 1.12
C VAL A 122 3.85 7.59 -0.41
N ASN A 123 4.19 8.63 -1.17
CA ASN A 123 4.23 8.53 -2.63
C ASN A 123 5.30 7.54 -3.12
N VAL A 124 6.47 7.53 -2.49
CA VAL A 124 7.54 6.57 -2.84
C VAL A 124 7.10 5.15 -2.51
N SER A 125 6.44 4.91 -1.37
CA SER A 125 5.96 3.57 -0.99
C SER A 125 4.91 3.06 -1.99
N ASP A 126 3.99 3.93 -2.42
CA ASP A 126 2.92 3.60 -3.37
C ASP A 126 3.48 3.22 -4.75
N VAL A 127 4.43 4.01 -5.25
CA VAL A 127 5.15 3.71 -6.49
C VAL A 127 5.91 2.39 -6.37
N MET A 128 6.54 2.12 -5.23
CA MET A 128 7.26 0.87 -4.98
C MET A 128 6.33 -0.35 -4.96
N MET A 129 5.14 -0.23 -4.35
CA MET A 129 4.12 -1.28 -4.37
C MET A 129 3.65 -1.59 -5.79
N ILE A 130 3.43 -0.54 -6.61
CA ILE A 130 3.04 -0.68 -8.01
C ILE A 130 4.15 -1.35 -8.83
N ILE A 131 5.40 -0.90 -8.70
CA ILE A 131 6.54 -1.49 -9.42
C ILE A 131 6.73 -2.95 -9.03
N ALA A 132 6.57 -3.29 -7.74
CA ALA A 132 6.66 -4.67 -7.26
C ALA A 132 5.59 -5.57 -7.89
N LEU A 133 4.37 -5.07 -8.08
CA LEU A 133 3.29 -5.78 -8.77
C LEU A 133 3.57 -5.96 -10.27
N LEU A 134 4.10 -4.93 -10.94
CA LEU A 134 4.41 -4.96 -12.37
C LEU A 134 5.58 -5.90 -12.71
N CYS A 135 6.68 -5.77 -11.97
CA CYS A 135 7.88 -6.57 -12.22
C CYS A 135 7.75 -7.99 -11.69
N ASN A 136 7.00 -8.19 -10.60
CA ASN A 136 6.97 -9.41 -9.80
C ASN A 136 8.36 -10.08 -9.69
N LYS A 137 9.35 -9.25 -9.43
CA LYS A 137 10.72 -9.67 -9.20
C LYS A 137 11.16 -8.97 -7.94
N ASP A 138 12.02 -9.61 -7.17
CA ASP A 138 12.62 -8.96 -6.02
C ASP A 138 13.62 -7.91 -6.53
N PHE A 139 13.13 -6.71 -6.84
CA PHE A 139 13.91 -5.64 -7.46
C PHE A 139 14.94 -5.05 -6.48
N LEU A 140 14.55 -4.85 -5.22
CA LEU A 140 15.42 -4.34 -4.16
C LEU A 140 16.09 -5.42 -3.30
N GLY A 141 15.87 -6.70 -3.59
CA GLY A 141 16.44 -7.78 -2.76
C GLY A 141 15.81 -7.90 -1.37
N LEU A 142 14.62 -7.33 -1.15
CA LEU A 142 13.91 -7.39 0.12
C LEU A 142 13.54 -8.82 0.53
N VAL A 143 13.27 -9.71 -0.43
CA VAL A 143 13.05 -11.14 -0.13
C VAL A 143 14.36 -11.80 0.31
N ARG A 144 15.51 -11.41 -0.28
CA ARG A 144 16.82 -11.87 0.21
C ARG A 144 17.10 -11.38 1.63
N GLY A 145 16.78 -10.12 1.93
CA GLY A 145 16.90 -9.55 3.28
C GLY A 145 16.03 -10.29 4.29
N TYR A 146 14.76 -10.53 3.95
CA TYR A 146 13.82 -11.29 4.77
C TYR A 146 14.27 -12.73 5.02
N ASN A 147 14.75 -13.43 4.00
CA ASN A 147 15.27 -14.79 4.14
C ASN A 147 16.52 -14.82 5.02
N ARG A 148 17.40 -13.82 4.91
CA ARG A 148 18.61 -13.68 5.74
C ARG A 148 18.26 -13.42 7.21
N LEU A 149 17.28 -12.56 7.48
CA LEU A 149 16.76 -12.30 8.84
C LEU A 149 16.15 -13.55 9.48
N ARG A 150 15.50 -14.40 8.68
CA ARG A 150 14.93 -15.67 9.16
C ARG A 150 15.92 -16.85 9.19
N GLY A 151 17.18 -16.65 8.82
CA GLY A 151 18.18 -17.72 8.76
C GLY A 151 17.89 -18.81 7.71
N LEU A 152 16.99 -18.55 6.76
CA LEU A 152 16.66 -19.49 5.69
C LEU A 152 17.71 -19.34 4.58
N LYS A 153 18.59 -20.34 4.43
CA LYS A 153 19.48 -20.44 3.27
C LYS A 153 18.62 -20.62 2.00
N ASN A 154 18.86 -19.75 1.01
CA ASN A 154 18.21 -19.78 -0.31
C ASN A 154 18.38 -21.13 -1.00
#